data_AF-A0A7V8V9P8-F1
#
_entry.id   AF-A0A7V8V9P8-F1
#
_cell.length_a   1.000
_cell.length_b   1.000
_cell.length_c   1.000
_cell.angle_alpha   90.00
_cell.angle_beta   90.00
_cell.angle_gamma   90.00
#
_symmetry.space_group_name_H-M   'P 1'
#
loop_
_entity.id
_entity.type
_entity.pdbx_description
1 polymer ?
#
loop_
_entity_poly.entity_id
_entity_poly.type
_entity_poly.pdbx_seq_one_letter_code
_entity_poly.pdbx_strand_id
1 'polypeptide(L)'
;MKEEIVDAHFAPPPTHLTWIEAVAWVVAAVLILVSGMVLHKEWYDEIDRQSLTMLAFYTMAQATGVVGIFYILRTSTREKSEPFQPGHWLLILLGVSAPFYVLSNITQVILFYDGFADTESYLRVNTVAIIFWQIVEWGLVLLLAFTLPVRGGWRVLLVVYFFGTVIFLAELVSLHFQLHVAAETWYGYLSTWYFVLSAVLLVGLAIWDVATTTQRRDWLHWVGSTNELVFFTPTFVFWIQSLMEVESVAGKL
;
A
#
# COMPACT_ATOMS: atom_id res chain seq x y z
N MET A 1 -8.34 42.62 26.39
CA MET A 1 -7.64 41.59 27.17
C MET A 1 -7.41 40.43 26.22
N LYS A 2 -6.19 40.28 25.69
CA LYS A 2 -5.81 39.11 24.88
C LYS A 2 -5.36 38.07 25.90
N GLU A 3 -6.13 37.01 26.08
CA GLU A 3 -5.64 35.84 26.79
C GLU A 3 -4.43 35.32 26.01
N GLU A 4 -3.25 35.45 26.61
CA GLU A 4 -2.09 34.64 26.22
C GLU A 4 -2.51 33.19 26.39
N ILE A 5 -2.87 32.55 25.27
CA ILE A 5 -2.93 31.11 25.18
C ILE A 5 -1.50 30.67 25.46
N VAL A 6 -1.24 30.31 26.72
CA VAL A 6 -0.01 29.65 27.13
C VAL A 6 0.10 28.42 26.26
N ASP A 7 1.03 28.46 25.30
CA ASP A 7 1.39 27.32 24.46
C ASP A 7 1.68 26.16 25.39
N ALA A 8 0.70 25.25 25.54
CA ALA A 8 0.91 24.00 26.22
C ALA A 8 2.03 23.29 25.45
N HIS A 9 3.25 23.39 25.95
CA HIS A 9 4.40 22.69 25.40
C HIS A 9 4.11 21.20 25.50
N PHE A 10 3.55 20.65 24.42
CA PHE A 10 3.51 19.21 24.20
C PHE A 10 4.95 18.73 24.27
N ALA A 11 5.22 17.77 25.17
CA ALA A 11 6.51 17.12 25.19
C ALA A 11 6.75 16.55 23.78
N PRO A 12 7.95 16.74 23.19
CA PRO A 12 8.22 16.21 21.87
C PRO A 12 7.94 14.70 21.88
N PRO A 13 7.31 14.16 20.82
CA PRO A 13 7.06 12.73 20.73
C PRO A 13 8.40 12.00 20.82
N PRO A 14 8.43 10.79 21.41
CA PRO A 14 9.64 9.99 21.40
C PRO A 14 10.12 9.80 19.95
N THR A 15 11.37 10.20 19.69
CA THR A 15 12.01 10.11 18.37
C THR A 15 12.65 8.75 18.11
N HIS A 16 12.48 7.80 19.04
CA HIS A 16 13.14 6.50 19.00
C HIS A 16 12.10 5.39 19.08
N LEU A 17 12.25 4.41 18.20
CA LEU A 17 11.54 3.13 18.28
C LEU A 17 12.05 2.36 19.50
N THR A 18 11.15 1.68 20.20
CA THR A 18 11.54 0.68 21.20
C THR A 18 12.05 -0.58 20.51
N TRP A 19 12.76 -1.41 21.25
CA TRP A 19 13.20 -2.72 20.75
C TRP A 19 12.01 -3.59 20.31
N ILE A 20 10.85 -3.48 20.97
CA ILE A 20 9.62 -4.20 20.60
C ILE A 20 9.14 -3.75 19.22
N GLU A 21 9.16 -2.44 18.96
CA GLU A 21 8.76 -1.87 17.67
C GLU A 21 9.73 -2.29 16.55
N ALA A 22 11.03 -2.31 16.85
CA ALA A 22 12.03 -2.80 15.92
C ALA A 22 11.85 -4.30 15.62
N VAL A 23 11.60 -5.14 16.64
CA VAL A 23 11.33 -6.57 16.46
C VAL A 23 10.04 -6.78 15.67
N ALA A 24 8.98 -6.06 15.98
CA ALA A 24 7.72 -6.13 15.23
C ALA A 24 7.91 -5.76 13.75
N TRP A 25 8.72 -4.74 13.46
CA TRP A 25 9.07 -4.36 12.09
C TRP A 25 9.80 -5.48 11.37
N VAL A 26 10.84 -6.05 12.00
CA VAL A 26 11.62 -7.14 11.41
C VAL A 26 10.75 -8.36 11.16
N VAL A 27 9.90 -8.76 12.12
CA VAL A 27 8.99 -9.89 11.96
C VAL A 27 8.00 -9.64 10.83
N ALA A 28 7.37 -8.47 10.78
CA ALA A 28 6.45 -8.12 9.70
C ALA A 28 7.16 -8.15 8.33
N ALA A 29 8.34 -7.51 8.23
CA ALA A 29 9.13 -7.48 7.01
C ALA A 29 9.52 -8.88 6.54
N VAL A 30 9.97 -9.74 7.46
CA VAL A 30 10.32 -11.13 7.14
C VAL A 30 9.09 -11.91 6.66
N LEU A 31 7.94 -11.79 7.32
CA LEU A 31 6.71 -12.48 6.91
C LEU A 31 6.25 -12.05 5.52
N ILE A 32 6.23 -10.73 5.25
CA ILE A 32 5.81 -10.20 3.95
C ILE A 32 6.79 -10.64 2.85
N LEU A 33 8.09 -10.48 3.07
CA LEU A 33 9.14 -10.88 2.14
C LEU A 33 9.09 -12.38 1.83
N VAL A 34 9.05 -13.23 2.87
CA VAL A 34 9.04 -14.69 2.70
C VAL A 34 7.77 -15.11 1.97
N SER A 35 6.60 -14.57 2.32
CA SER A 35 5.34 -14.93 1.64
C SER A 35 5.38 -14.61 0.15
N GLY A 36 5.93 -13.44 -0.23
CA GLY A 36 6.06 -13.07 -1.63
C GLY A 36 7.15 -13.85 -2.36
N MET A 37 8.28 -14.15 -1.71
CA MET A 37 9.34 -14.98 -2.29
C MET A 37 8.87 -16.41 -2.55
N VAL A 38 8.09 -16.99 -1.63
CA VAL A 38 7.52 -18.33 -1.80
C VAL A 38 6.59 -18.32 -3.01
N LEU A 39 5.63 -17.40 -3.07
CA LEU A 39 4.72 -17.29 -4.22
C LEU A 39 5.48 -17.15 -5.54
N HIS A 40 6.46 -16.25 -5.60
CA HIS A 40 7.23 -16.01 -6.82
C HIS A 40 8.05 -17.21 -7.27
N LYS A 41 8.65 -17.95 -6.33
CA LYS A 41 9.39 -19.17 -6.65
C LYS A 41 8.49 -20.27 -7.22
N GLU A 42 7.22 -20.32 -6.81
CA GLU A 42 6.27 -21.30 -7.35
C GLU A 42 5.80 -20.92 -8.76
N TRP A 43 5.74 -19.64 -9.08
CA TRP A 43 5.24 -19.14 -10.38
C TRP A 43 6.33 -19.00 -11.43
N TYR A 44 7.57 -18.75 -11.01
CA TYR A 44 8.71 -18.50 -11.88
C TYR A 44 9.93 -19.30 -11.45
N ASP A 45 10.60 -19.93 -12.42
CA ASP A 45 11.84 -20.69 -12.18
C ASP A 45 12.97 -19.80 -11.63
N GLU A 46 12.96 -18.50 -11.97
CA GLU A 46 13.88 -17.49 -11.45
C GLU A 46 13.11 -16.23 -11.02
N ILE A 47 13.49 -15.68 -9.87
CA ILE A 47 12.96 -14.38 -9.45
C ILE A 47 13.77 -13.29 -10.13
N ASP A 48 13.13 -12.62 -11.10
CA ASP A 48 13.77 -11.50 -11.78
C ASP A 48 14.04 -10.31 -10.83
N ARG A 49 14.96 -9.43 -11.23
CA ARG A 49 15.38 -8.26 -10.42
C ARG A 49 14.23 -7.28 -10.17
N GLN A 50 13.30 -7.15 -11.11
CA GLN A 50 12.15 -6.24 -11.05
C GLN A 50 11.14 -6.72 -10.01
N SER A 51 10.83 -8.01 -10.03
CA SER A 51 10.05 -8.75 -9.06
C SER A 51 10.61 -8.63 -7.63
N LEU A 52 11.93 -8.81 -7.46
CA LEU A 52 12.59 -8.58 -6.17
C LEU A 52 12.49 -7.12 -5.70
N THR A 53 12.59 -6.18 -6.64
CA THR A 53 12.46 -4.75 -6.33
C THR A 53 11.04 -4.43 -5.87
N MET A 54 10.00 -4.88 -6.58
CA MET A 54 8.61 -4.72 -6.12
C MET A 54 8.39 -5.28 -4.72
N LEU A 55 8.82 -6.53 -4.51
CA LEU A 55 8.64 -7.21 -3.25
C LEU A 55 9.34 -6.48 -2.10
N ALA A 56 10.55 -5.95 -2.32
CA ALA A 56 11.26 -5.16 -1.33
C ALA A 56 10.49 -3.89 -0.92
N PHE A 57 9.96 -3.15 -1.90
CA PHE A 57 9.19 -1.93 -1.64
C PHE A 57 7.87 -2.23 -0.93
N TYR A 58 7.13 -3.27 -1.35
CA TYR A 58 5.91 -3.69 -0.66
C TYR A 58 6.18 -4.15 0.77
N THR A 59 7.25 -4.92 0.97
CA THR A 59 7.70 -5.36 2.29
C THR A 59 7.98 -4.17 3.19
N MET A 60 8.78 -3.21 2.72
CA MET A 60 9.10 -2.01 3.48
C MET A 60 7.85 -1.20 3.82
N ALA A 61 6.94 -1.01 2.84
CA ALA A 61 5.73 -0.24 3.02
C ALA A 61 4.80 -0.86 4.07
N GLN A 62 4.45 -2.12 3.89
CA GLN A 62 3.51 -2.82 4.76
C GLN A 62 4.08 -3.06 6.17
N ALA A 63 5.36 -3.45 6.29
CA ALA A 63 6.00 -3.63 7.61
C ALA A 63 6.04 -2.33 8.42
N THR A 64 6.33 -1.21 7.75
CA THR A 64 6.30 0.12 8.37
C THR A 64 4.87 0.50 8.80
N GLY A 65 3.86 0.15 8.02
CA GLY A 65 2.45 0.33 8.40
C GLY A 65 2.07 -0.44 9.67
N VAL A 66 2.44 -1.72 9.77
CA VAL A 66 2.18 -2.56 10.96
C VAL A 66 2.79 -1.95 12.22
N VAL A 67 4.03 -1.48 12.13
CA VAL A 67 4.71 -0.81 13.26
C VAL A 67 4.10 0.54 13.57
N GLY A 68 3.68 1.27 12.54
CA GLY A 68 2.92 2.52 12.68
C GLY A 68 1.65 2.31 13.51
N ILE A 69 0.87 1.26 13.24
CA ILE A 69 -0.32 0.90 14.03
C ILE A 69 0.06 0.68 15.49
N PHE A 70 1.08 -0.14 15.77
CA PHE A 70 1.50 -0.42 17.14
C PHE A 70 1.94 0.85 17.87
N TYR A 71 2.72 1.70 17.21
CA TYR A 71 3.17 2.97 17.76
C TYR A 71 1.97 3.89 18.08
N ILE A 72 1.03 4.06 17.15
CA ILE A 72 -0.17 4.90 17.31
C ILE A 72 -1.03 4.39 18.47
N LEU A 73 -1.28 3.07 18.56
CA LEU A 73 -2.04 2.46 19.65
C LEU A 73 -1.35 2.64 21.00
N ARG A 74 -0.01 2.57 21.04
CA ARG A 74 0.75 2.82 22.28
C ARG A 74 0.68 4.27 22.69
N THR A 75 0.74 5.22 21.76
CA THR A 75 0.69 6.65 22.07
C THR A 75 -0.73 7.13 22.40
N SER A 76 -1.77 6.50 21.86
CA SER A 76 -3.16 6.88 22.11
C SER A 76 -3.61 6.58 23.55
N THR A 77 -2.94 5.65 24.24
CA THR A 77 -3.21 5.32 25.65
C THR A 77 -2.51 6.24 26.65
N ARG A 78 -1.69 7.20 26.20
CA ARG A 78 -0.99 8.16 27.06
C ARG A 78 -1.80 9.45 27.20
N GLU A 79 -1.76 10.07 28.38
CA GLU A 79 -2.52 11.30 28.71
C GLU A 79 -2.24 12.51 27.80
N LYS A 80 -1.12 12.52 27.06
CA LYS A 80 -0.77 13.55 26.08
C LYS A 80 -0.55 12.92 24.70
N SER A 81 -1.62 12.36 24.13
CA SER A 81 -1.57 11.86 22.75
C SER A 81 -1.50 13.02 21.76
N GLU A 82 -0.66 12.87 20.74
CA GLU A 82 -0.60 13.83 19.64
C GLU A 82 -1.93 13.83 18.87
N PRO A 83 -2.37 14.99 18.33
CA PRO A 83 -3.55 15.02 17.50
C PRO A 83 -3.32 14.12 16.28
N PHE A 84 -4.32 13.29 15.98
CA PHE A 84 -4.26 12.36 14.86
C PHE A 84 -4.00 13.09 13.53
N GLN A 85 -2.98 12.65 12.79
CA GLN A 85 -2.54 13.31 11.56
C GLN A 85 -2.77 12.43 10.32
N PRO A 86 -2.87 13.01 9.11
CA PRO A 86 -3.13 12.25 7.90
C PRO A 86 -2.11 11.13 7.61
N GLY A 87 -0.82 11.33 7.87
CA GLY A 87 0.15 10.25 7.71
C GLY A 87 -0.01 9.09 8.71
N HIS A 88 -0.58 9.32 9.91
CA HIS A 88 -0.95 8.23 10.83
C HIS A 88 -2.03 7.35 10.21
N TRP A 89 -2.99 7.99 9.54
CA TRP A 89 -4.05 7.30 8.82
C TRP A 89 -3.49 6.46 7.66
N LEU A 90 -2.57 6.98 6.86
CA LEU A 90 -1.90 6.21 5.80
C LEU A 90 -1.16 4.97 6.35
N LEU A 91 -0.44 5.12 7.47
CA LEU A 91 0.23 3.99 8.12
C LEU A 91 -0.76 2.92 8.58
N ILE A 92 -1.91 3.33 9.11
CA ILE A 92 -2.97 2.40 9.51
C ILE A 92 -3.50 1.64 8.28
N LEU A 93 -3.76 2.34 7.17
CA LEU A 93 -4.21 1.70 5.94
C LEU A 93 -3.19 0.65 5.45
N LEU A 94 -1.91 1.03 5.33
CA LEU A 94 -0.84 0.11 4.91
C LEU A 94 -0.68 -1.08 5.86
N GLY A 95 -0.73 -0.85 7.17
CA GLY A 95 -0.58 -1.91 8.16
C GLY A 95 -1.77 -2.88 8.18
N VAL A 96 -2.96 -2.39 7.88
CA VAL A 96 -4.18 -3.21 7.76
C VAL A 96 -4.16 -4.04 6.49
N SER A 97 -3.63 -3.52 5.39
CA SER A 97 -3.45 -4.26 4.14
C SER A 97 -2.43 -5.41 4.25
N ALA A 98 -1.42 -5.28 5.13
CA ALA A 98 -0.35 -6.27 5.30
C ALA A 98 -0.85 -7.72 5.53
N PRO A 99 -1.75 -8.02 6.50
CA PRO A 99 -2.27 -9.37 6.68
C PRO A 99 -3.05 -9.88 5.46
N PHE A 100 -3.76 -9.03 4.72
CA PHE A 100 -4.47 -9.46 3.50
C PHE A 100 -3.50 -9.84 2.38
N TYR A 101 -2.40 -9.10 2.23
CA TYR A 101 -1.33 -9.46 1.32
C TYR A 101 -0.74 -10.84 1.65
N VAL A 102 -0.39 -11.08 2.92
CA VAL A 102 0.14 -12.37 3.38
C VAL A 102 -0.88 -13.49 3.19
N LEU A 103 -2.14 -13.28 3.59
CA LEU A 103 -3.21 -14.27 3.44
C LEU A 103 -3.50 -14.59 1.98
N SER A 104 -3.49 -13.59 1.09
CA SER A 104 -3.65 -13.77 -0.34
C SER A 104 -2.52 -14.63 -0.92
N ASN A 105 -1.25 -14.33 -0.57
CA ASN A 105 -0.10 -15.13 -1.03
C ASN A 105 -0.15 -16.57 -0.51
N ILE A 106 -0.46 -16.76 0.78
CA ILE A 106 -0.62 -18.10 1.37
C ILE A 106 -1.75 -18.86 0.67
N THR A 107 -2.89 -18.21 0.42
CA THR A 107 -4.02 -18.83 -0.28
C THR A 107 -3.62 -19.27 -1.68
N GLN A 108 -2.91 -18.42 -2.43
CA GLN A 108 -2.40 -18.74 -3.76
C GLN A 108 -1.46 -19.95 -3.76
N VAL A 109 -0.55 -20.02 -2.79
CA VAL A 109 0.38 -21.14 -2.62
C VAL A 109 -0.38 -22.44 -2.28
N ILE A 110 -1.31 -22.40 -1.31
CA ILE A 110 -2.11 -23.57 -0.93
C ILE A 110 -2.91 -24.08 -2.14
N LEU A 111 -3.59 -23.19 -2.85
CA LEU A 111 -4.37 -23.56 -4.02
C LEU A 111 -3.49 -24.13 -5.15
N PHE A 112 -2.25 -23.67 -5.28
CA PHE A 112 -1.31 -24.20 -6.27
C PHE A 112 -0.90 -25.64 -5.93
N TYR A 113 -0.61 -25.91 -4.64
CA TYR A 113 -0.17 -27.22 -4.16
C TYR A 113 -1.30 -28.25 -3.99
N ASP A 114 -2.54 -27.82 -3.75
CA ASP A 114 -3.71 -28.71 -3.56
C ASP A 114 -4.15 -29.42 -4.86
N GLY A 115 -3.40 -29.26 -5.96
CA GLY A 115 -3.46 -30.18 -7.08
C GLY A 115 -4.77 -30.09 -7.87
N PHE A 116 -5.22 -28.87 -8.19
CA PHE A 116 -6.27 -28.70 -9.17
C PHE A 116 -5.89 -29.45 -10.46
N ALA A 117 -6.79 -30.34 -10.90
CA ALA A 117 -6.55 -31.25 -12.01
C ALA A 117 -6.37 -30.53 -13.37
N ASP A 118 -6.84 -29.29 -13.46
CA ASP A 118 -6.62 -28.42 -14.61
C ASP A 118 -6.32 -26.96 -14.16
N THR A 119 -5.54 -26.26 -15.00
CA THR A 119 -5.15 -24.86 -14.79
C THR A 119 -6.37 -23.93 -14.74
N GLU A 120 -7.45 -24.27 -15.45
CA GLU A 120 -8.65 -23.43 -15.51
C GLU A 120 -9.40 -23.40 -14.17
N SER A 121 -9.58 -24.54 -13.53
CA SER A 121 -10.21 -24.65 -12.20
C SER A 121 -9.40 -23.93 -11.14
N TYR A 122 -8.05 -24.06 -11.19
CA TYR A 122 -7.16 -23.30 -10.34
C TYR A 122 -7.38 -21.79 -10.50
N LEU A 123 -7.32 -21.28 -11.73
CA LEU A 123 -7.49 -19.85 -12.01
C LEU A 123 -8.86 -19.33 -11.55
N ARG A 124 -9.93 -20.11 -11.74
CA ARG A 124 -11.27 -19.72 -11.28
C ARG A 124 -11.35 -19.61 -9.76
N VAL A 125 -10.90 -20.62 -9.02
CA VAL A 125 -10.93 -20.62 -7.55
C VAL A 125 -10.00 -19.55 -6.98
N ASN A 126 -8.80 -19.40 -7.56
CA ASN A 126 -7.85 -18.39 -7.16
C ASN A 126 -8.42 -16.97 -7.33
N THR A 127 -9.01 -16.67 -8.48
CA THR A 127 -9.64 -15.37 -8.72
C THR A 127 -10.75 -15.08 -7.71
N VAL A 128 -11.61 -16.05 -7.41
CA VAL A 128 -12.67 -15.88 -6.39
C VAL A 128 -12.08 -15.60 -5.01
N ALA A 129 -11.02 -16.31 -4.63
CA ALA A 129 -10.34 -16.11 -3.36
C ALA A 129 -9.69 -14.71 -3.25
N ILE A 130 -9.03 -14.24 -4.31
CA ILE A 130 -8.43 -12.90 -4.37
C ILE A 130 -9.52 -11.83 -4.27
N ILE A 131 -10.62 -11.97 -5.02
CA ILE A 131 -11.76 -11.04 -4.94
C ILE A 131 -12.34 -11.00 -3.53
N PHE A 132 -12.50 -12.15 -2.87
CA PHE A 132 -12.99 -12.22 -1.50
C PHE A 132 -12.08 -11.44 -0.55
N TRP A 133 -10.76 -11.68 -0.59
CA TRP A 133 -9.81 -10.96 0.26
C TRP A 133 -9.84 -9.45 0.00
N GLN A 134 -9.94 -9.05 -1.27
CA GLN A 134 -10.01 -7.64 -1.66
C GLN A 134 -11.28 -6.97 -1.11
N ILE A 135 -12.43 -7.63 -1.15
CA ILE A 135 -13.69 -7.10 -0.60
C ILE A 135 -13.58 -6.92 0.92
N VAL A 136 -13.01 -7.91 1.62
CA VAL A 136 -12.85 -7.84 3.09
C VAL A 136 -11.88 -6.72 3.47
N GLU A 137 -10.74 -6.63 2.78
CA GLU A 137 -9.77 -5.55 2.97
C GLU A 137 -10.42 -4.18 2.78
N TRP A 138 -11.15 -3.98 1.68
CA TRP A 138 -11.82 -2.72 1.38
C TRP A 138 -12.93 -2.36 2.35
N GLY A 139 -13.69 -3.35 2.82
CA GLY A 139 -14.66 -3.14 3.88
C GLY A 139 -14.01 -2.56 5.14
N LEU A 140 -12.82 -3.05 5.50
CA LEU A 140 -12.06 -2.57 6.65
C LEU A 140 -11.40 -1.21 6.39
N VAL A 141 -10.81 -1.00 5.21
CA VAL A 141 -10.23 0.29 4.80
C VAL A 141 -11.29 1.39 4.83
N LEU A 142 -12.48 1.15 4.27
CA LEU A 142 -13.59 2.11 4.29
C LEU A 142 -14.07 2.37 5.72
N LEU A 143 -14.21 1.33 6.55
CA LEU A 143 -14.58 1.48 7.95
C LEU A 143 -13.58 2.41 8.67
N LEU A 144 -12.28 2.18 8.51
CA LEU A 144 -11.23 2.99 9.14
C LEU A 144 -11.20 4.42 8.58
N ALA A 145 -11.38 4.58 7.28
CA ALA A 145 -11.46 5.88 6.62
C ALA A 145 -12.58 6.78 7.17
N PHE A 146 -13.74 6.19 7.45
CA PHE A 146 -14.89 6.95 7.95
C PHE A 146 -14.88 7.14 9.48
N THR A 147 -14.29 6.20 10.22
CA THR A 147 -14.24 6.26 11.69
C THR A 147 -13.08 7.09 12.22
N LEU A 148 -11.94 7.13 11.52
CA LEU A 148 -10.77 7.87 11.96
C LEU A 148 -10.89 9.38 11.61
N PRO A 149 -10.42 10.28 12.51
CA PRO A 149 -10.59 11.72 12.36
C PRO A 149 -9.57 12.31 11.36
N VAL A 150 -9.70 11.98 10.08
CA VAL A 150 -8.87 12.52 8.99
C VAL A 150 -9.53 13.73 8.32
N ARG A 151 -8.74 14.77 8.00
CA ARG A 151 -9.20 15.97 7.27
C ARG A 151 -9.79 15.60 5.92
N GLY A 152 -10.87 16.27 5.52
CA GLY A 152 -11.64 15.96 4.31
C GLY A 152 -10.80 15.91 3.01
N GLY A 153 -9.82 16.81 2.85
CA GLY A 153 -8.95 16.82 1.67
C GLY A 153 -8.18 15.51 1.46
N TRP A 154 -7.71 14.89 2.54
CA TRP A 154 -6.99 13.62 2.47
C TRP A 154 -7.89 12.42 2.13
N ARG A 155 -9.20 12.53 2.38
CA ARG A 155 -10.16 11.48 2.01
C ARG A 155 -10.29 11.32 0.50
N VAL A 156 -9.83 12.28 -0.31
CA VAL A 156 -9.78 12.15 -1.78
C VAL A 156 -8.85 11.00 -2.19
N LEU A 157 -7.81 10.67 -1.40
CA LEU A 157 -6.96 9.51 -1.68
C LEU A 157 -7.74 8.19 -1.68
N LEU A 158 -8.83 8.08 -0.90
CA LEU A 158 -9.67 6.87 -0.92
C LEU A 158 -10.35 6.66 -2.26
N VAL A 159 -10.77 7.76 -2.90
CA VAL A 159 -11.40 7.68 -4.23
C VAL A 159 -10.38 7.15 -5.23
N VAL A 160 -9.13 7.61 -5.12
CA VAL A 160 -8.04 7.13 -5.97
C VAL A 160 -7.76 5.66 -5.70
N TYR A 161 -7.56 5.25 -4.45
CA TYR A 161 -7.31 3.85 -4.09
C TYR A 161 -8.46 2.92 -4.51
N PHE A 162 -9.70 3.38 -4.36
CA PHE A 162 -10.88 2.66 -4.80
C PHE A 162 -10.85 2.47 -6.31
N PHE A 163 -10.49 3.50 -7.08
CA PHE A 163 -10.33 3.40 -8.52
C PHE A 163 -9.24 2.41 -8.92
N GLY A 164 -8.07 2.42 -8.24
CA GLY A 164 -7.02 1.43 -8.44
C GLY A 164 -7.51 0.00 -8.20
N THR A 165 -8.35 -0.20 -7.20
CA THR A 165 -8.98 -1.50 -6.92
C THR A 165 -9.97 -1.91 -7.98
N VAL A 166 -10.78 -0.98 -8.51
CA VAL A 166 -11.69 -1.28 -9.62
C VAL A 166 -10.89 -1.71 -10.85
N ILE A 167 -9.76 -1.06 -11.15
CA ILE A 167 -8.86 -1.45 -12.25
C ILE A 167 -8.35 -2.88 -12.02
N PHE A 168 -7.85 -3.19 -10.81
CA PHE A 168 -7.36 -4.53 -10.46
C PHE A 168 -8.46 -5.61 -10.53
N LEU A 169 -9.65 -5.34 -9.98
CA LEU A 169 -10.77 -6.27 -10.04
C LEU A 169 -11.24 -6.48 -11.49
N ALA A 170 -11.23 -5.45 -12.32
CA ALA A 170 -11.57 -5.57 -13.73
C ALA A 170 -10.57 -6.46 -14.49
N GLU A 171 -9.28 -6.39 -14.15
CA GLU A 171 -8.25 -7.30 -14.67
C GLU A 171 -8.55 -8.74 -14.27
N LEU A 172 -8.76 -9.00 -12.97
CA LEU A 172 -9.06 -10.35 -12.47
C LEU A 172 -10.31 -10.95 -13.12
N VAL A 173 -11.37 -10.15 -13.27
CA VAL A 173 -12.60 -10.56 -13.97
C VAL A 173 -12.32 -10.84 -15.45
N SER A 174 -11.50 -10.03 -16.10
CA SER A 174 -11.12 -10.24 -17.50
C SER A 174 -10.32 -11.52 -17.68
N LEU A 175 -9.39 -11.83 -16.75
CA LEU A 175 -8.66 -13.10 -16.72
C LEU A 175 -9.60 -14.29 -16.48
N HIS A 176 -10.58 -14.16 -15.58
CA HIS A 176 -11.57 -15.20 -15.30
C HIS A 176 -12.43 -15.55 -16.53
N PHE A 177 -12.78 -14.56 -17.35
CA PHE A 177 -13.58 -14.74 -18.56
C PHE A 177 -12.76 -14.84 -19.85
N GLN A 178 -11.44 -14.95 -19.76
CA GLN A 178 -10.51 -15.08 -20.89
C GLN A 178 -10.60 -13.95 -21.93
N LEU A 179 -10.83 -12.71 -21.49
CA LEU A 179 -10.97 -11.52 -22.35
C LEU A 179 -9.59 -10.92 -22.80
N HIS A 180 -8.59 -11.79 -22.99
CA HIS A 180 -7.14 -11.52 -22.86
C HIS A 180 -6.56 -10.37 -23.72
N VAL A 181 -6.89 -10.29 -25.00
CA VAL A 181 -6.09 -9.48 -25.96
C VAL A 181 -6.18 -7.97 -25.70
N ALA A 182 -7.30 -7.53 -25.16
CA ALA A 182 -7.52 -6.12 -24.95
C ALA A 182 -7.28 -5.77 -23.45
N ALA A 183 -7.61 -6.68 -22.53
CA ALA A 183 -7.41 -6.55 -21.08
C ALA A 183 -6.02 -6.12 -20.63
N GLU A 184 -4.99 -6.79 -21.15
CA GLU A 184 -3.61 -6.59 -20.72
C GLU A 184 -3.10 -5.18 -21.09
N THR A 185 -3.51 -4.67 -22.26
CA THR A 185 -3.05 -3.37 -22.75
C THR A 185 -3.68 -2.25 -21.92
N TRP A 186 -5.00 -2.25 -21.73
CA TRP A 186 -5.66 -1.17 -20.99
C TRP A 186 -5.31 -1.19 -19.50
N TYR A 187 -5.19 -2.38 -18.91
CA TYR A 187 -4.81 -2.52 -17.51
C TYR A 187 -3.44 -1.89 -17.24
N GLY A 188 -2.42 -2.24 -18.03
CA GLY A 188 -1.08 -1.67 -17.86
C GLY A 188 -1.08 -0.13 -17.92
N TYR A 189 -1.80 0.44 -18.89
CA TYR A 189 -1.93 1.89 -19.02
C TYR A 189 -2.69 2.53 -17.84
N LEU A 190 -3.85 1.99 -17.47
CA LEU A 190 -4.68 2.54 -16.40
C LEU A 190 -3.99 2.42 -15.04
N SER A 191 -3.37 1.28 -14.75
CA SER A 191 -2.59 1.04 -13.54
C SER A 191 -1.44 2.03 -13.44
N THR A 192 -0.67 2.21 -14.52
CA THR A 192 0.39 3.23 -14.57
C THR A 192 -0.13 4.62 -14.20
N TRP A 193 -1.19 5.09 -14.88
CA TRP A 193 -1.75 6.40 -14.61
C TRP A 193 -2.30 6.52 -13.19
N TYR A 194 -2.91 5.46 -12.66
CA TYR A 194 -3.31 5.38 -11.27
C TYR A 194 -2.12 5.61 -10.32
N PHE A 195 -0.99 4.94 -10.51
CA PHE A 195 0.20 5.11 -9.67
C PHE A 195 0.78 6.54 -9.77
N VAL A 196 0.90 7.09 -10.98
CA VAL A 196 1.39 8.46 -11.21
C VAL A 196 0.47 9.49 -10.54
N LEU A 197 -0.83 9.40 -10.78
CA LEU A 197 -1.81 10.32 -10.22
C LEU A 197 -1.86 10.21 -8.69
N SER A 198 -1.73 9.00 -8.14
CA SER A 198 -1.66 8.77 -6.69
C SER A 198 -0.45 9.47 -6.08
N ALA A 199 0.74 9.32 -6.67
CA ALA A 199 1.96 9.97 -6.21
C ALA A 199 1.86 11.50 -6.29
N VAL A 200 1.38 12.05 -7.42
CA VAL A 200 1.21 13.50 -7.61
C VAL A 200 0.18 14.06 -6.62
N LEU A 201 -0.95 13.37 -6.44
CA LEU A 201 -1.98 13.78 -5.49
C LEU A 201 -1.45 13.74 -4.06
N LEU A 202 -0.71 12.71 -3.68
CA LEU A 202 -0.12 12.58 -2.34
C LEU A 202 0.86 13.72 -2.04
N VAL A 203 1.74 14.05 -2.98
CA VAL A 203 2.66 15.20 -2.85
C VAL A 203 1.87 16.51 -2.78
N GLY A 204 0.86 16.68 -3.64
CA GLY A 204 -0.01 17.87 -3.63
C GLY A 204 -0.76 18.04 -2.31
N LEU A 205 -1.30 16.95 -1.75
CA LEU A 205 -1.97 16.95 -0.46
C LEU A 205 -1.01 17.25 0.68
N ALA A 206 0.21 16.71 0.68
CA ALA A 206 1.22 17.04 1.68
C ALA A 206 1.59 18.53 1.66
N ILE A 207 1.78 19.11 0.47
CA ILE A 207 2.06 20.56 0.31
C ILE A 207 0.86 21.40 0.78
N TRP A 208 -0.35 21.05 0.32
CA TRP A 208 -1.59 21.72 0.72
C TRP A 208 -1.81 21.66 2.22
N ASP A 209 -1.53 20.51 2.83
CA ASP A 209 -1.72 20.29 4.25
C ASP A 209 -0.77 21.17 5.07
N VAL A 210 0.52 21.23 4.71
CA VAL A 210 1.49 22.17 5.32
C VAL A 210 1.07 23.63 5.12
N ALA A 211 0.58 23.99 3.94
CA ALA A 211 0.20 25.37 3.63
C ALA A 211 -1.07 25.83 4.36
N THR A 212 -1.95 24.90 4.75
CA THR A 212 -3.28 25.22 5.30
C THR A 212 -3.45 24.84 6.77
N THR A 213 -2.42 24.31 7.42
CA THR A 213 -2.46 23.94 8.84
C THR A 213 -1.49 24.78 9.65
N THR A 214 -1.92 25.22 10.82
CA THR A 214 -1.04 25.82 11.82
C THR A 214 -0.44 24.77 12.76
N GLN A 215 -0.96 23.54 12.74
CA GLN A 215 -0.47 22.44 13.57
C GLN A 215 0.85 21.90 13.03
N ARG A 216 1.85 21.80 13.89
CA ARG A 216 3.12 21.15 13.54
C ARG A 216 2.88 19.67 13.19
N ARG A 217 3.46 19.23 12.07
CA ARG A 217 3.46 17.82 11.68
C ARG A 217 4.54 17.05 12.41
N ASP A 218 4.16 15.93 13.00
CA ASP A 218 5.11 15.04 13.66
C ASP A 218 5.89 14.22 12.63
N TRP A 219 6.94 13.54 13.07
CA TRP A 219 7.77 12.73 12.18
C TRP A 219 7.00 11.52 11.62
N LEU A 220 6.01 11.00 12.34
CA LEU A 220 5.23 9.83 11.95
C LEU A 220 4.28 10.15 10.79
N HIS A 221 3.76 11.38 10.73
CA HIS A 221 3.04 11.90 9.59
C HIS A 221 3.90 11.83 8.32
N TRP A 222 5.15 12.29 8.40
CA TRP A 222 6.06 12.27 7.26
C TRP A 222 6.48 10.86 6.87
N VAL A 223 6.64 9.96 7.84
CA VAL A 223 6.87 8.53 7.58
C VAL A 223 5.68 7.94 6.83
N GLY A 224 4.45 8.17 7.26
CA GLY A 224 3.27 7.70 6.55
C GLY A 224 3.20 8.18 5.10
N SER A 225 3.34 9.49 4.89
CA SER A 225 3.32 10.08 3.53
C SER A 225 4.47 9.57 2.65
N THR A 226 5.68 9.44 3.19
CA THR A 226 6.83 8.95 2.41
C THR A 226 6.70 7.47 2.10
N ASN A 227 6.23 6.68 3.06
CA ASN A 227 6.08 5.23 2.91
C ASN A 227 4.97 4.89 1.90
N GLU A 228 3.91 5.69 1.87
CA GLU A 228 2.88 5.61 0.83
C GLU A 228 3.43 5.99 -0.56
N LEU A 229 4.29 7.01 -0.65
CA LEU A 229 4.95 7.36 -1.91
C LEU A 229 5.90 6.25 -2.39
N VAL A 230 6.63 5.63 -1.46
CA VAL A 230 7.47 4.45 -1.71
C VAL A 230 6.63 3.31 -2.27
N PHE A 231 5.42 3.07 -1.75
CA PHE A 231 4.50 2.06 -2.29
C PHE A 231 4.14 2.32 -3.77
N PHE A 232 3.99 3.56 -4.21
CA PHE A 232 3.72 3.90 -5.62
C PHE A 232 4.96 3.94 -6.53
N THR A 233 6.17 3.99 -5.95
CA THR A 233 7.42 4.25 -6.69
C THR A 233 7.83 3.11 -7.65
N PRO A 234 7.75 1.82 -7.30
CA PRO A 234 8.17 0.73 -8.20
C PRO A 234 7.47 0.80 -9.55
N THR A 235 6.16 1.01 -9.57
CA THR A 235 5.39 1.05 -10.82
C THR A 235 5.78 2.22 -11.71
N PHE A 236 6.18 3.35 -11.13
CA PHE A 236 6.71 4.48 -11.88
C PHE A 236 8.06 4.14 -12.54
N VAL A 237 8.96 3.47 -11.80
CA VAL A 237 10.26 3.03 -12.34
C VAL A 237 10.06 2.05 -13.49
N PHE A 238 9.13 1.09 -13.36
CA PHE A 238 8.83 0.15 -14.44
C PHE A 238 8.28 0.83 -15.67
N TRP A 239 7.36 1.78 -15.50
CA TRP A 239 6.82 2.50 -16.65
C TRP A 239 7.89 3.28 -17.43
N ILE A 240 8.81 3.96 -16.73
CA ILE A 240 9.93 4.64 -17.40
C ILE A 240 10.80 3.62 -18.16
N GLN A 241 11.08 2.46 -17.57
CA GLN A 241 11.84 1.40 -18.23
C GLN A 241 11.15 0.91 -19.51
N SER A 242 9.84 0.60 -19.43
CA SER A 242 9.05 0.17 -20.57
C SER A 242 9.00 1.21 -21.69
N LEU A 243 8.91 2.51 -21.37
CA LEU A 243 8.97 3.57 -22.38
C LEU A 243 10.33 3.62 -23.08
N MET A 244 11.42 3.55 -22.32
CA MET A 244 12.78 3.57 -22.89
C MET A 244 13.05 2.36 -23.81
N GLU A 245 12.49 1.19 -23.47
CA GLU A 245 12.61 0.00 -24.31
C GLU A 245 11.86 0.15 -25.64
N VAL A 246 10.65 0.69 -25.64
CA VAL A 246 9.85 0.94 -26.85
C VAL A 246 10.55 1.93 -27.78
N GLU A 247 11.13 3.02 -27.25
CA GLU A 247 11.91 3.98 -28.05
C GLU A 247 13.16 3.33 -28.66
N SER A 248 13.82 2.43 -27.93
CA SER A 248 15.01 1.72 -28.41
C SER A 248 14.72 0.76 -29.57
N VAL A 249 13.50 0.20 -29.61
CA VAL A 249 13.03 -0.69 -30.69
C VAL A 249 12.55 0.13 -31.88
N ALA A 250 11.80 1.21 -31.64
CA ALA A 250 11.31 2.10 -32.69
C ALA A 250 12.46 2.84 -33.42
N GLY A 251 13.55 3.19 -32.71
CA GLY A 251 14.73 3.79 -33.33
C GLY A 251 15.62 2.84 -34.14
N LYS A 252 15.31 1.53 -34.16
CA LYS A 252 16.03 0.50 -34.93
C LYS A 252 15.29 0.02 -36.17
N LEU A 253 14.06 0.51 -36.40
CA LEU A 253 13.23 0.24 -37.58
C LEU A 253 13.32 1.41 -38.57
#